data_AF-A0A3M1YWF1-F1
#
_entry.id   AF-A0A3M1YWF1-F1
#
_cell.length_a   1.000
_cell.length_b   1.000
_cell.length_c   1.000
_cell.angle_alpha   90.00
_cell.angle_beta   90.00
_cell.angle_gamma   90.00
#
_symmetry.space_group_name_H-M   'P 1'
#
loop_
_entity.id
_entity.type
_entity.pdbx_description
1 polymer ?
#
loop_
_entity_poly.entity_id
_entity_poly.type
_entity_poly.pdbx_seq_one_letter_code
_entity_poly.pdbx_strand_id
1 'polypeptide(L)'
;MTRGIVNKNLIQRSVTGLLFVAIIVGALLWNAYVFAVLFFLVTILALYEFYAAMDRYTNVSPQKYYGTFVAAIWFVLTFFVALGLFDFKYLLAVIPLLILIPVSQLFVISKRPVHDVTYTIFGIFYT
;
A
#
# COMPACT_ATOMS: atom_id res chain seq x y z
N MET A 1 -31.54 -23.76 -5.13
CA MET A 1 -30.66 -23.95 -3.96
C MET A 1 -29.60 -22.85 -3.77
N THR A 2 -29.57 -21.80 -4.60
CA THR A 2 -28.53 -20.73 -4.56
C THR A 2 -28.75 -19.59 -3.56
N ARG A 3 -29.98 -19.34 -3.08
CA ARG A 3 -30.29 -18.20 -2.19
C ARG A 3 -29.70 -18.30 -0.76
N GLY A 4 -29.60 -19.50 -0.20
CA GLY A 4 -29.08 -19.70 1.17
C GLY A 4 -27.58 -19.46 1.31
N ILE A 5 -26.80 -19.78 0.27
CA ILE A 5 -25.35 -19.59 0.23
C ILE A 5 -25.00 -18.09 0.12
N VAL A 6 -25.79 -17.34 -0.65
CA VAL A 6 -25.62 -15.89 -0.83
C VAL A 6 -25.82 -15.14 0.50
N ASN A 7 -26.88 -15.44 1.26
CA ASN A 7 -27.13 -14.77 2.55
C ASN A 7 -26.03 -15.04 3.58
N LYS A 8 -25.52 -16.28 3.66
CA LYS A 8 -24.42 -16.62 4.58
C LYS A 8 -23.14 -15.84 4.25
N ASN A 9 -22.83 -15.70 2.97
CA ASN A 9 -21.68 -14.92 2.50
C ASN A 9 -21.84 -13.42 2.76
N LEU A 10 -23.05 -12.87 2.59
CA LEU A 10 -23.32 -11.45 2.87
C LEU A 10 -23.15 -11.13 4.36
N ILE A 11 -23.71 -11.96 5.25
CA ILE A 11 -23.57 -11.77 6.70
C ILE A 11 -22.10 -11.88 7.11
N GLN A 12 -21.37 -12.87 6.58
CA GLN A 12 -19.95 -13.04 6.90
C GLN A 12 -19.12 -11.81 6.49
N ARG A 13 -19.35 -11.26 5.29
CA ARG A 13 -18.66 -10.04 4.81
C ARG A 13 -18.99 -8.81 5.65
N SER A 14 -20.25 -8.66 6.06
CA SER A 14 -20.67 -7.54 6.91
C SER A 14 -20.04 -7.62 8.30
N VAL A 15 -19.97 -8.82 8.90
CA VAL A 15 -19.37 -9.01 10.22
C VAL A 15 -17.86 -8.76 10.20
N THR A 16 -17.14 -9.26 9.19
CA THR A 16 -15.69 -9.00 9.08
C THR A 16 -15.40 -7.53 8.80
N GLY A 17 -16.22 -6.87 7.99
CA GLY A 17 -16.11 -5.42 7.76
C GLY A 17 -16.36 -4.60 9.03
N LEU A 18 -17.39 -4.95 9.80
CA LEU A 18 -17.72 -4.25 11.04
C LEU A 18 -16.65 -4.44 12.12
N LEU A 19 -16.09 -5.65 12.23
CA LEU A 19 -14.94 -5.92 13.11
C LEU A 19 -13.72 -5.10 12.71
N PHE A 20 -13.41 -5.02 11.42
CA PHE A 20 -12.28 -4.23 10.93
C PHE A 20 -12.43 -2.74 11.26
N VAL A 21 -13.61 -2.17 11.03
CA VAL A 21 -13.92 -0.78 11.40
C VAL A 21 -13.80 -0.57 12.91
N ALA A 22 -14.34 -1.48 13.72
CA ALA A 22 -14.25 -1.39 15.18
C ALA A 22 -12.79 -1.42 15.68
N ILE A 23 -11.93 -2.25 15.07
CA ILE A 23 -10.49 -2.31 15.40
C ILE A 23 -9.80 -0.99 15.04
N ILE A 24 -10.07 -0.43 13.86
CA ILE A 24 -9.49 0.85 13.43
C ILE A 24 -9.91 1.98 14.36
N VAL A 25 -11.21 2.09 14.66
CA VAL A 25 -11.75 3.13 15.55
C VAL A 25 -11.22 2.96 16.97
N GLY A 26 -11.14 1.72 17.47
CA GLY A 26 -10.57 1.43 18.78
C GLY A 26 -9.09 1.81 18.86
N ALA A 27 -8.31 1.52 17.83
CA ALA A 27 -6.90 1.91 17.75
C ALA A 27 -6.72 3.43 17.70
N LEU A 28 -7.58 4.13 16.94
CA LEU A 28 -7.58 5.58 16.84
C LEU A 28 -7.83 6.25 18.20
N LEU A 29 -8.77 5.72 18.99
CA LEU A 29 -9.11 6.27 20.31
C LEU A 29 -8.06 5.96 21.38
N TRP A 30 -7.30 4.86 21.23
CA TRP A 30 -6.31 4.46 22.23
C TRP A 30 -5.01 5.27 22.11
N ASN A 31 -4.37 5.25 20.94
CA ASN A 31 -3.10 5.92 20.72
C ASN A 31 -2.78 6.03 19.22
N ALA A 32 -2.33 7.22 18.78
CA ALA A 32 -1.89 7.48 17.42
C ALA A 32 -0.83 6.48 16.90
N TYR A 33 0.07 6.00 17.76
CA TYR A 33 1.09 5.01 17.37
C TYR A 33 0.48 3.63 17.04
N VAL A 34 -0.53 3.19 17.80
CA VAL A 34 -1.19 1.89 17.58
C VAL A 34 -1.99 1.92 16.28
N PHE A 35 -2.71 3.02 16.05
CA PHE A 35 -3.39 3.28 14.79
C PHE A 35 -2.42 3.27 13.61
N ALA A 36 -1.27 3.94 13.73
CA ALA A 36 -0.28 4.02 12.67
C ALA A 36 0.33 2.67 12.30
N VAL A 37 0.68 1.85 13.30
CA VAL A 37 1.24 0.51 13.04
C VAL A 37 0.21 -0.39 12.36
N LEU A 38 -1.04 -0.37 12.80
CA LEU A 38 -2.12 -1.14 12.16
C LEU A 38 -2.35 -0.69 10.73
N PHE A 39 -2.46 0.62 10.51
CA PHE A 39 -2.68 1.16 9.17
C PHE A 39 -1.48 0.87 8.26
N PHE A 40 -0.25 1.06 8.74
CA PHE A 40 0.97 0.69 8.02
C PHE A 40 0.96 -0.76 7.55
N LEU A 41 0.64 -1.70 8.44
CA LEU A 41 0.58 -3.12 8.08
C LEU A 41 -0.47 -3.40 7.00
N VAL A 42 -1.67 -2.81 7.15
CA VAL A 42 -2.75 -2.97 6.17
C VAL A 42 -2.31 -2.42 4.82
N THR A 43 -1.73 -1.22 4.76
CA THR A 43 -1.37 -0.60 3.48
C THR A 43 -0.22 -1.32 2.80
N ILE A 44 0.78 -1.81 3.54
CA ILE A 44 1.88 -2.60 2.97
C ILE A 44 1.39 -3.95 2.43
N LEU A 45 0.50 -4.63 3.16
CA LEU A 45 -0.10 -5.88 2.69
C LEU A 45 -0.95 -5.65 1.45
N ALA A 46 -1.78 -4.61 1.45
CA ALA A 46 -2.61 -4.23 0.31
C ALA A 46 -1.76 -3.90 -0.93
N LEU A 47 -0.65 -3.17 -0.73
CA LEU A 47 0.29 -2.84 -1.79
C LEU A 47 0.99 -4.07 -2.35
N TYR A 48 1.42 -4.99 -1.48
CA TYR A 48 2.03 -6.25 -1.91
C TYR A 48 1.05 -7.10 -2.72
N GLU A 49 -0.21 -7.19 -2.28
CA GLU A 49 -1.26 -7.88 -3.02
C GLU A 49 -1.55 -7.19 -4.36
N PHE A 50 -1.59 -5.86 -4.41
CA PHE A 50 -1.73 -5.10 -5.65
C PHE A 50 -0.62 -5.43 -6.65
N TYR A 51 0.64 -5.42 -6.23
CA TYR A 51 1.76 -5.78 -7.11
C TYR A 51 1.70 -7.25 -7.55
N ALA A 52 1.29 -8.17 -6.66
CA ALA A 52 1.10 -9.57 -7.01
C ALA A 52 -0.04 -9.76 -8.02
N ALA A 53 -1.12 -9.00 -7.90
CA ALA A 53 -2.24 -9.01 -8.84
C ALA A 53 -1.80 -8.47 -10.22
N MET A 54 -1.10 -7.33 -10.27
CA MET A 54 -0.62 -6.78 -11.54
C MET A 54 0.30 -7.77 -12.26
N ASP A 55 1.20 -8.43 -11.54
CA ASP A 55 2.08 -9.46 -12.10
C ASP A 55 1.31 -10.65 -12.70
N ARG A 56 0.31 -11.15 -11.99
CA ARG A 56 -0.50 -12.30 -12.45
C ARG A 56 -1.40 -11.98 -13.64
N TYR A 57 -2.02 -10.80 -13.68
CA TYR A 57 -3.08 -10.50 -14.63
C TYR A 57 -2.62 -9.71 -15.87
N THR A 58 -1.48 -9.01 -15.81
CA THR A 58 -1.08 -8.08 -16.87
C THR A 58 0.19 -8.46 -17.63
N ASN A 59 0.89 -9.56 -17.25
CA ASN A 59 2.20 -9.94 -17.80
C ASN A 59 3.23 -8.79 -17.65
N VAL A 60 3.16 -8.06 -16.54
CA VAL A 60 4.02 -6.92 -16.20
C VAL A 60 4.74 -7.26 -14.91
N SER A 61 6.01 -6.90 -14.76
CA SER A 61 6.85 -7.24 -13.60
C SER A 61 7.14 -5.99 -12.76
N PRO A 62 6.18 -5.47 -11.97
CA PRO A 62 6.43 -4.31 -11.10
C PRO A 62 7.51 -4.63 -10.06
N GLN A 63 8.29 -3.61 -9.66
CA GLN A 63 9.37 -3.75 -8.68
C GLN A 63 8.79 -3.86 -7.27
N LYS A 64 8.26 -5.02 -6.92
CA LYS A 64 7.48 -5.22 -5.68
C LYS A 64 8.25 -4.78 -4.44
N TYR A 65 9.49 -5.25 -4.30
CA TYR A 65 10.32 -4.95 -3.13
C TYR A 65 10.69 -3.48 -3.04
N TYR A 66 11.18 -2.88 -4.13
CA TYR A 66 11.60 -1.49 -4.15
C TYR A 66 10.41 -0.55 -3.98
N GLY A 67 9.31 -0.79 -4.71
CA GLY A 67 8.08 -0.03 -4.60
C GLY A 67 7.46 -0.10 -3.19
N THR A 68 7.43 -1.28 -2.56
CA THR A 68 6.95 -1.41 -1.17
C THR A 68 7.87 -0.70 -0.19
N PHE A 69 9.18 -0.72 -0.40
CA PHE A 69 10.14 0.01 0.45
C PHE A 69 9.95 1.53 0.36
N VAL A 70 9.81 2.08 -0.85
CA VAL A 70 9.56 3.52 -1.05
C VAL A 70 8.23 3.93 -0.43
N ALA A 71 7.17 3.13 -0.62
CA ALA A 71 5.87 3.36 -0.02
C ALA A 71 5.91 3.30 1.53
N ALA A 72 6.70 2.39 2.10
CA ALA A 72 6.90 2.31 3.54
C ALA A 72 7.57 3.56 4.09
N ILE A 73 8.61 4.05 3.43
CA ILE A 73 9.29 5.31 3.80
C ILE A 73 8.31 6.49 3.69
N TRP A 74 7.54 6.54 2.59
CA TRP A 74 6.52 7.57 2.41
C TRP A 74 5.56 7.59 3.59
N PHE A 75 4.99 6.45 3.95
CA PHE A 75 4.02 6.33 5.05
C PHE A 75 4.62 6.76 6.40
N VAL A 76 5.83 6.32 6.70
CA VAL A 76 6.49 6.65 7.96
C VAL A 76 6.77 8.15 8.04
N LEU A 77 7.24 8.77 6.96
CA LEU A 77 7.48 10.21 6.90
C LEU A 77 6.18 11.01 7.03
N THR A 78 5.11 10.64 6.33
CA THR A 78 3.80 11.31 6.46
C THR A 78 3.26 11.18 7.88
N PHE A 79 3.44 10.03 8.54
CA PHE A 79 3.03 9.85 9.93
C PHE A 79 3.80 10.76 10.89
N PHE A 80 5.13 10.84 10.78
CA PHE A 80 5.93 11.73 11.64
C PHE A 80 5.65 13.21 11.39
N VAL A 81 5.37 13.60 10.14
CA VAL A 81 4.94 14.96 9.80
C VAL A 81 3.55 15.25 10.40
N ALA A 82 2.63 14.29 10.34
CA ALA A 82 1.29 14.42 10.93
C ALA A 82 1.32 14.54 12.46
N LEU A 83 2.29 13.91 13.13
CA LEU A 83 2.55 14.09 14.56
C LEU A 83 3.22 15.44 14.91
N GLY A 84 3.61 16.24 13.92
CA GLY A 84 4.35 17.49 14.12
C GLY A 84 5.80 17.30 14.56
N LEU A 85 6.33 16.07 14.49
CA LEU A 85 7.71 15.75 14.86
C LEU A 85 8.70 16.14 13.76
N PHE A 86 8.27 16.06 12.50
CA PHE A 86 9.03 16.44 11.32
C PHE A 86 8.37 17.57 10.54
N ASP A 87 9.21 18.40 9.94
CA ASP A 87 8.81 19.45 9.01
C ASP A 87 8.45 18.84 7.63
N PHE A 88 7.56 19.48 6.89
CA PHE A 88 7.07 19.00 5.60
C PHE A 88 8.21 18.77 4.58
N LYS A 89 9.33 19.51 4.71
CA LYS A 89 10.52 19.36 3.85
C LYS A 89 11.11 17.95 3.84
N TYR A 90 10.95 17.16 4.90
CA TYR A 90 11.47 15.79 4.92
C TYR A 90 10.74 14.87 3.95
N LEU A 91 9.51 15.21 3.55
CA LEU A 91 8.76 14.49 2.53
C LEU A 91 9.42 14.58 1.15
N LEU A 92 10.23 15.63 0.90
CA LEU A 92 10.99 15.79 -0.34
C LEU A 92 12.03 14.68 -0.52
N ALA A 93 12.45 13.99 0.55
CA ALA A 93 13.37 12.85 0.47
C ALA A 93 12.78 11.66 -0.31
N VAL A 94 11.45 11.63 -0.51
CA VAL A 94 10.79 10.59 -1.30
C VAL A 94 10.95 10.82 -2.80
N ILE A 95 11.10 12.08 -3.24
CA ILE A 95 11.28 12.43 -4.66
C ILE A 95 12.47 11.70 -5.31
N PRO A 96 13.71 11.73 -4.76
CA PRO A 96 14.81 11.00 -5.35
C PRO A 96 14.57 9.49 -5.37
N LEU A 97 13.88 8.94 -4.37
CA LEU A 97 13.51 7.51 -4.34
C LEU A 97 12.54 7.15 -5.49
N LEU A 98 11.59 8.03 -5.81
CA LEU A 98 10.68 7.83 -6.94
C LEU A 98 11.43 7.86 -8.28
N ILE A 99 12.40 8.77 -8.44
CA ILE A 99 13.20 8.88 -9.67
C ILE A 99 14.07 7.64 -9.89
N LEU A 100 14.51 6.97 -8.82
CA LEU A 100 15.29 5.74 -8.92
C LEU A 100 14.47 4.57 -9.49
N ILE A 101 13.13 4.60 -9.47
CA ILE A 101 12.28 3.55 -10.04
C ILE A 101 12.46 3.43 -11.56
N PRO A 102 12.21 4.49 -12.37
CA PRO A 102 12.46 4.42 -13.81
C PRO A 102 13.95 4.23 -14.13
N VAL A 103 14.86 4.83 -13.36
CA VAL A 103 16.31 4.68 -13.59
C VAL A 103 16.74 3.23 -13.42
N SER A 104 16.33 2.57 -12.34
CA SER A 104 16.66 1.16 -12.11
C SER A 104 16.01 0.23 -13.14
N GLN A 105 14.81 0.56 -13.63
CA GLN A 105 14.16 -0.21 -14.71
C GLN A 105 14.93 -0.16 -16.04
N LEU A 106 15.71 0.88 -16.32
CA LEU A 106 16.54 0.94 -17.54
C LEU A 106 17.63 -0.15 -17.57
N PHE A 107 18.02 -0.69 -16.41
CA PHE A 107 19.03 -1.74 -16.29
C PHE A 107 18.42 -3.14 -16.22
N VAL A 108 17.09 -3.26 -16.14
CA VAL A 108 16.39 -4.55 -16.05
C VAL A 108 15.87 -4.94 -17.43
N ILE A 109 16.13 -6.18 -17.83
CA ILE A 109 15.56 -6.74 -19.06
C ILE A 109 14.09 -7.07 -18.78
N SER A 110 13.19 -6.15 -19.14
CA SER A 110 11.74 -6.31 -19.02
C SER A 110 11.07 -6.35 -20.39
N LYS A 111 10.00 -7.14 -20.50
CA LYS A 111 9.14 -7.19 -21.70
C LYS A 111 8.35 -5.89 -21.88
N ARG A 112 8.03 -5.18 -20.79
CA ARG A 112 7.17 -3.99 -20.76
C ARG A 112 7.66 -2.96 -19.72
N PRO A 113 8.86 -2.39 -19.91
CA PRO A 113 9.52 -1.56 -18.89
C PRO A 113 8.69 -0.33 -18.48
N VAL A 114 8.01 0.32 -19.42
CA VAL A 114 7.13 1.47 -19.12
C VAL A 114 5.95 1.07 -18.23
N HIS A 115 5.35 -0.09 -18.48
CA HIS A 115 4.26 -0.58 -17.65
C HIS A 115 4.77 -0.98 -16.26
N ASP A 116 5.92 -1.65 -16.16
CA ASP A 116 6.54 -2.02 -14.88
C ASP A 116 6.74 -0.79 -13.98
N VAL A 117 7.32 0.29 -14.54
CA VAL A 117 7.47 1.58 -13.84
C VAL A 117 6.11 2.14 -13.43
N THR A 118 5.17 2.19 -14.37
CA THR A 118 3.85 2.79 -14.16
C THR A 118 3.12 2.11 -13.01
N TYR A 119 3.02 0.77 -12.99
CA TYR A 119 2.35 0.08 -11.89
C TYR A 119 3.11 0.17 -10.57
N THR A 120 4.45 0.24 -10.60
CA THR A 120 5.24 0.46 -9.37
C THR A 120 4.94 1.83 -8.77
N ILE A 121 4.93 2.89 -9.59
CA ILE A 121 4.62 4.25 -9.15
C ILE A 121 3.14 4.38 -8.72
N PHE A 122 2.22 3.78 -9.48
CA PHE A 122 0.79 3.76 -9.11
C PHE A 122 0.55 3.06 -7.77
N GLY A 123 1.26 1.97 -7.50
CA GLY A 123 1.20 1.30 -6.21
C GLY A 123 1.64 2.24 -5.08
N ILE A 124 2.73 2.97 -5.25
CA ILE A 124 3.20 3.92 -4.23
C ILE A 124 2.15 5.01 -3.97
N PHE A 125 1.55 5.59 -5.02
CA PHE A 125 0.49 6.60 -4.85
C PHE A 125 -0.80 6.07 -4.24
N TYR A 126 -1.04 4.77 -4.28
CA TYR A 126 -2.16 4.13 -3.61
C TYR A 126 -1.95 4.03 -2.08
N THR A 127 -0.73 4.23 -1.60
CA THR A 127 -0.31 4.01 -0.19
C THR A 127 -0.40 5.29 0.63
#